data_AF-A0A3B0X383-F1
#
_entry.id   AF-A0A3B0X383-F1
#
_cell.length_a   1.000
_cell.length_b   1.000
_cell.length_c   1.000
_cell.angle_alpha   90.00
_cell.angle_beta   90.00
_cell.angle_gamma   90.00
#
_symmetry.space_group_name_H-M   'P 1'
#
loop_
_entity.id
_entity.type
_entity.pdbx_description
1 polymer ?
#
loop_
_entity_poly.entity_id
_entity_poly.type
_entity_poly.pdbx_seq_one_letter_code
_entity_poly.pdbx_strand_id
1 'polypeptide(L)'
;MTEQDKFLTQIINSACNWVNAENLANQDNFRPLNSTEISIAKKVGVNLPDKIRLIEVVSMPLPADPQLKKLCDKYEFMGDNSIGLTLGYPVYIRKAYLCTRLLSHEFRHVQQYEQCGSIQQFLLEYITQVMHSGYLNAPFEIDARDHEFDRLTPASTPVSCHNF
;
A
#
# COMPACT_ATOMS: atom_id res chain seq x y z
N MET A 1 -27.78 7.17 -10.80
CA MET A 1 -26.65 6.37 -10.26
C MET A 1 -26.75 4.99 -10.87
N THR A 2 -25.73 4.57 -11.62
CA THR A 2 -25.71 3.27 -12.30
C THR A 2 -25.48 2.13 -11.29
N GLU A 3 -25.75 0.89 -11.68
CA GLU A 3 -25.42 -0.28 -10.85
C GLU A 3 -23.92 -0.40 -10.60
N GLN A 4 -23.10 0.04 -11.55
CA GLN A 4 -21.66 0.11 -11.41
C GLN A 4 -21.24 1.15 -10.35
N ASP A 5 -21.86 2.34 -10.33
CA ASP A 5 -21.58 3.37 -9.32
C ASP A 5 -21.97 2.91 -7.91
N LYS A 6 -23.09 2.19 -7.79
CA LYS A 6 -23.53 1.60 -6.51
C LYS A 6 -22.53 0.58 -6.01
N PHE A 7 -22.09 -0.33 -6.89
CA PHE A 7 -21.10 -1.34 -6.55
C PHE A 7 -19.78 -0.70 -6.10
N LEU A 8 -19.26 0.27 -6.86
CA LEU A 8 -18.04 0.97 -6.50
C LEU A 8 -18.17 1.67 -5.15
N THR A 9 -19.27 2.38 -4.92
CA THR A 9 -19.54 3.05 -3.63
C THR A 9 -19.53 2.06 -2.46
N GLN A 10 -20.16 0.89 -2.63
CA GLN A 10 -20.18 -0.16 -1.61
C GLN A 10 -18.77 -0.69 -1.32
N ILE A 11 -17.99 -0.98 -2.36
CA ILE A 11 -16.61 -1.45 -2.25
C ILE A 11 -15.73 -0.42 -1.52
N ILE A 12 -15.81 0.86 -1.90
CA ILE A 12 -15.02 1.92 -1.27
C ILE A 12 -15.39 2.07 0.21
N ASN A 13 -16.67 2.05 0.56
CA ASN A 13 -17.10 2.10 1.96
C ASN A 13 -16.58 0.90 2.76
N SER A 14 -16.64 -0.30 2.17
CA SER A 14 -16.13 -1.52 2.80
C SER A 14 -14.61 -1.45 3.03
N ALA A 15 -13.85 -0.99 2.03
CA ALA A 15 -12.41 -0.79 2.13
C ALA A 15 -12.06 0.28 3.18
N CYS A 16 -12.76 1.42 3.22
CA CYS A 16 -12.56 2.45 4.25
C CYS A 16 -12.79 1.90 5.66
N ASN A 17 -13.87 1.14 5.86
CA ASN A 17 -14.19 0.55 7.16
C ASN A 17 -13.09 -0.41 7.61
N TRP A 18 -12.58 -1.24 6.69
CA TRP A 18 -11.48 -2.14 6.99
C TRP A 18 -10.18 -1.41 7.33
N VAL A 19 -9.77 -0.42 6.52
CA VAL A 19 -8.60 0.43 6.80
C VAL A 19 -8.68 1.07 8.18
N ASN A 20 -9.83 1.66 8.50
CA ASN A 20 -10.05 2.29 9.80
C ASN A 20 -9.98 1.28 10.95
N ALA A 21 -10.55 0.08 10.77
CA ALA A 21 -10.49 -0.97 11.77
C ALA A 21 -9.04 -1.46 12.02
N GLU A 22 -8.25 -1.67 10.97
CA GLU A 22 -6.84 -2.04 11.09
C GLU A 22 -6.02 -0.95 11.80
N ASN A 23 -6.26 0.32 11.44
CA ASN A 23 -5.59 1.48 12.03
C ASN A 23 -5.89 1.63 13.53
N LEU A 24 -7.08 1.24 13.98
CA LEU A 24 -7.46 1.20 15.39
C LEU A 24 -6.86 -0.01 16.11
N ALA A 25 -6.97 -1.20 15.51
CA ALA A 25 -6.50 -2.45 16.12
C ALA A 25 -4.98 -2.50 16.34
N ASN A 26 -4.21 -1.83 15.49
CA ASN A 26 -2.75 -1.81 15.55
C ASN A 26 -2.18 -0.47 15.98
N GLN A 27 -2.97 0.38 16.65
CA GLN A 27 -2.55 1.74 17.00
C GLN A 27 -1.29 1.81 17.87
N ASP A 28 -1.04 0.77 18.67
CA ASP A 28 0.11 0.65 19.60
C ASP A 28 1.14 -0.40 19.16
N ASN A 29 0.88 -1.14 18.08
CA ASN A 29 1.73 -2.22 17.60
C ASN A 29 2.52 -1.80 16.35
N PHE A 30 3.43 -0.86 16.53
CA PHE A 30 4.29 -0.36 15.46
C PHE A 30 5.65 0.07 16.00
N ARG A 31 6.61 0.26 15.10
CA ARG A 31 7.81 1.05 15.38
C ARG A 31 7.84 2.33 14.55
N PRO A 32 8.37 3.43 15.08
CA PRO A 32 8.66 4.60 14.26
C PRO A 32 9.76 4.27 13.24
N LEU A 33 9.86 5.12 12.22
CA LEU A 33 10.97 5.07 11.27
C LEU A 33 12.29 5.50 11.93
N ASN A 34 13.39 4.85 11.54
CA ASN A 34 14.72 5.33 11.88
C ASN A 34 15.18 6.44 10.91
N SER A 35 16.32 7.09 11.19
CA SER A 35 16.82 8.22 10.38
C SER A 35 17.04 7.89 8.90
N THR A 36 17.43 6.66 8.57
CA THR A 36 17.61 6.21 7.19
C THR A 36 16.26 6.07 6.49
N GLU A 37 15.28 5.45 7.15
CA GLU A 37 13.92 5.27 6.64
C GLU A 37 13.19 6.61 6.47
N ILE A 38 13.34 7.54 7.41
CA ILE A 38 12.85 8.92 7.28
C ILE A 38 13.44 9.59 6.04
N SER A 39 14.74 9.38 5.80
CA SER A 39 15.40 9.95 4.61
C SER A 39 14.86 9.35 3.31
N ILE A 40 14.52 8.06 3.29
CA ILE A 40 13.87 7.41 2.14
C ILE A 40 12.46 8.00 1.93
N ALA A 41 11.64 8.06 2.99
CA ALA A 41 10.28 8.61 2.93
C ALA A 41 10.26 10.04 2.38
N LYS A 42 11.17 10.91 2.85
CA LYS A 42 11.30 12.29 2.33
C LYS A 42 11.66 12.32 0.84
N LYS A 43 12.57 11.46 0.39
CA LYS A 43 13.01 11.44 -1.00
C LYS A 43 11.94 10.95 -1.96
N VAL A 44 11.03 10.07 -1.53
CA VAL A 44 9.85 9.67 -2.33
C VAL A 44 8.68 10.64 -2.16
N GLY A 45 8.88 11.75 -1.45
CA GLY A 45 7.96 12.88 -1.39
C GLY A 45 7.00 12.90 -0.21
N VAL A 46 7.14 12.01 0.77
CA VAL A 46 6.30 12.03 1.98
C VAL A 46 6.53 13.34 2.74
N ASN A 47 5.44 14.04 3.04
CA ASN A 47 5.44 15.32 3.73
C ASN A 47 5.62 15.14 5.25
N LEU A 48 4.94 14.16 5.86
CA LEU A 48 5.01 13.88 7.30
C LEU A 48 5.62 12.50 7.60
N PRO A 49 6.92 12.28 7.32
CA PRO A 49 7.56 10.98 7.48
C PRO A 49 7.54 10.47 8.92
N ASP A 50 7.58 11.37 9.91
CA ASP A 50 7.54 11.01 11.33
C ASP A 50 6.19 10.43 11.77
N LYS A 51 5.13 10.58 10.96
CA LYS A 51 3.83 9.93 11.20
C LYS A 51 3.79 8.49 10.73
N ILE A 52 4.71 8.05 9.87
CA ILE A 52 4.72 6.67 9.38
C ILE A 52 4.96 5.71 10.55
N ARG A 53 4.09 4.71 10.63
CA ARG A 53 4.11 3.64 11.63
C ARG A 53 4.41 2.33 10.91
N LEU A 54 5.62 1.79 11.08
CA LEU A 54 6.00 0.54 10.43
C LEU A 54 5.55 -0.65 11.27
N ILE A 55 4.84 -1.59 10.63
CA ILE A 55 4.24 -2.76 11.25
C ILE A 55 4.79 -4.00 10.54
N GLU A 56 5.70 -4.70 11.20
CA GLU A 56 6.34 -5.88 10.64
C GLU A 56 5.56 -7.16 10.99
N VAL A 57 5.00 -7.82 9.99
CA VAL A 57 4.11 -8.98 10.16
C VAL A 57 4.66 -10.26 9.54
N VAL A 58 4.15 -11.40 10.00
CA VAL A 58 4.45 -12.72 9.39
C VAL A 58 3.50 -12.99 8.22
N SER A 59 2.26 -12.54 8.34
CA SER A 59 1.18 -12.64 7.34
C SER A 59 0.46 -11.30 7.22
N MET A 60 0.06 -10.93 6.00
CA MET A 60 -0.68 -9.69 5.78
C MET A 60 -2.11 -9.79 6.31
N PRO A 61 -2.65 -8.69 6.88
CA PRO A 61 -4.08 -8.61 7.14
C PRO A 61 -4.83 -8.58 5.81
N LEU A 62 -6.02 -9.18 5.80
CA LEU A 62 -6.91 -9.20 4.63
C LEU A 62 -8.29 -8.67 5.02
N PRO A 63 -8.97 -7.94 4.11
CA PRO A 63 -10.30 -7.42 4.38
C PRO A 63 -11.27 -8.56 4.63
N ALA A 64 -12.16 -8.45 5.62
CA ALA A 64 -13.13 -9.50 5.92
C ALA A 64 -14.29 -9.58 4.91
N ASP A 65 -14.60 -8.47 4.23
CA ASP A 65 -15.71 -8.35 3.28
C ASP A 65 -15.51 -9.26 2.04
N PRO A 66 -16.46 -10.17 1.76
CA PRO A 66 -16.31 -11.11 0.65
C PRO A 66 -16.27 -10.48 -0.74
N GLN A 67 -16.92 -9.34 -0.96
CA GLN A 67 -16.92 -8.67 -2.25
C GLN A 67 -15.59 -7.95 -2.48
N LEU A 68 -15.06 -7.30 -1.44
CA LEU A 68 -13.73 -6.70 -1.48
C LEU A 68 -12.65 -7.77 -1.69
N LYS A 69 -12.71 -8.91 -0.97
CA LYS A 69 -11.82 -10.05 -1.20
C LYS A 69 -11.85 -10.53 -2.66
N LYS A 70 -13.05 -10.75 -3.22
CA LYS A 70 -13.20 -11.15 -4.63
C LYS A 70 -12.58 -10.14 -5.59
N LEU A 71 -12.61 -8.85 -5.27
CA LEU A 71 -11.97 -7.82 -6.07
C LEU A 71 -10.44 -7.91 -5.98
N CYS A 72 -9.92 -8.08 -4.76
CA CYS A 72 -8.51 -8.32 -4.51
C CYS A 72 -8.00 -9.54 -5.28
N ASP A 73 -8.72 -10.67 -5.23
CA ASP A 73 -8.38 -11.89 -5.96
C ASP A 73 -8.44 -11.69 -7.48
N LYS A 74 -9.50 -11.03 -7.98
CA LYS A 74 -9.71 -10.83 -9.42
C LYS A 74 -8.63 -9.98 -10.06
N TYR A 75 -8.15 -8.96 -9.36
CA TYR A 75 -7.18 -8.00 -9.87
C TYR A 75 -5.77 -8.19 -9.29
N GLU A 76 -5.58 -9.19 -8.43
CA GLU A 76 -4.30 -9.63 -7.86
C GLU A 76 -3.51 -8.53 -7.12
N PHE A 77 -4.18 -7.49 -6.61
CA PHE A 77 -3.50 -6.38 -5.90
C PHE A 77 -3.35 -6.62 -4.38
N MET A 78 -4.04 -7.61 -3.83
CA MET A 78 -3.96 -7.95 -2.40
C MET A 78 -4.28 -9.42 -2.15
N GLY A 79 -3.44 -10.12 -1.38
CA GLY A 79 -3.64 -11.52 -1.03
C GLY A 79 -2.53 -12.09 -0.16
N ASP A 80 -2.48 -13.41 0.00
CA ASP A 80 -1.49 -14.09 0.87
C ASP A 80 -0.03 -13.88 0.44
N ASN A 81 0.18 -13.50 -0.83
CA ASN A 81 1.49 -13.22 -1.39
C ASN A 81 1.89 -11.75 -1.27
N SER A 82 1.00 -10.86 -0.79
CA SER A 82 1.35 -9.46 -0.56
C SER A 82 2.47 -9.35 0.47
N ILE A 83 3.47 -8.53 0.15
CA ILE A 83 4.66 -8.34 1.00
C ILE A 83 4.76 -6.94 1.59
N GLY A 84 4.01 -5.98 1.05
CA GLY A 84 3.78 -4.64 1.58
C GLY A 84 2.30 -4.28 1.53
N LEU A 85 1.88 -3.37 2.41
CA LEU A 85 0.53 -2.81 2.44
C LEU A 85 0.55 -1.46 3.16
N THR A 86 0.10 -0.42 2.47
CA THR A 86 0.01 0.95 3.02
C THR A 86 -1.45 1.33 3.29
N LEU A 87 -1.75 1.72 4.54
CA LEU A 87 -3.10 2.06 5.02
C LEU A 87 -3.17 3.52 5.51
N GLY A 88 -2.57 4.43 4.73
CA GLY A 88 -2.29 5.81 5.14
C GLY A 88 -0.90 5.89 5.75
N TYR A 89 -0.79 6.23 7.03
CA TYR A 89 0.51 6.24 7.73
C TYR A 89 0.95 4.89 8.31
N PRO A 90 0.05 3.95 8.66
CA PRO A 90 0.44 2.57 8.93
C PRO A 90 0.92 1.87 7.66
N VAL A 91 2.13 1.35 7.70
CA VAL A 91 2.76 0.61 6.61
C VAL A 91 3.13 -0.76 7.12
N TYR A 92 2.51 -1.78 6.56
CA TYR A 92 2.75 -3.18 6.88
C TYR A 92 3.80 -3.74 5.95
N ILE A 93 4.77 -4.46 6.52
CA ILE A 93 5.80 -5.16 5.76
C ILE A 93 5.88 -6.60 6.24
N ARG A 94 5.92 -7.54 5.31
CA ARG A 94 6.20 -8.93 5.65
C ARG A 94 7.68 -9.06 6.01
N LYS A 95 7.98 -9.50 7.25
CA LYS A 95 9.33 -9.49 7.85
C LYS A 95 10.47 -9.97 6.94
N ALA A 96 10.23 -11.03 6.16
CA ALA A 96 11.25 -11.61 5.28
C ALA A 96 11.60 -10.77 4.03
N TYR A 97 10.85 -9.70 3.77
CA TYR A 97 10.91 -8.90 2.55
C TYR A 97 11.28 -7.43 2.80
N LEU A 98 11.60 -7.07 4.04
CA LEU A 98 11.98 -5.69 4.37
C LEU A 98 13.28 -5.33 3.63
N CYS A 99 13.17 -4.40 2.69
CA CYS A 99 14.30 -3.79 1.99
C CYS A 99 13.97 -2.38 1.52
N THR A 100 15.01 -1.60 1.21
CA THR A 100 14.90 -0.20 0.78
C THR A 100 13.92 -0.04 -0.39
N ARG A 101 13.98 -0.92 -1.39
CA ARG A 101 13.07 -0.94 -2.55
C ARG A 101 11.60 -1.00 -2.11
N LEU A 102 11.25 -1.99 -1.30
CA LEU A 102 9.88 -2.17 -0.81
C LEU A 102 9.45 -0.97 0.07
N LEU A 103 10.33 -0.49 0.94
CA LEU A 103 10.01 0.68 1.77
C LEU A 103 9.76 1.93 0.94
N SER A 104 10.57 2.20 -0.09
CA SER A 104 10.34 3.33 -0.99
C SER A 104 9.03 3.22 -1.77
N HIS A 105 8.65 2.01 -2.18
CA HIS A 105 7.37 1.74 -2.82
C HIS A 105 6.19 2.06 -1.89
N GLU A 106 6.17 1.46 -0.70
CA GLU A 106 5.10 1.68 0.28
C GLU A 106 5.05 3.14 0.75
N PHE A 107 6.20 3.77 0.97
CA PHE A 107 6.25 5.19 1.34
C PHE A 107 5.75 6.08 0.19
N ARG A 108 5.86 5.66 -1.07
CA ARG A 108 5.25 6.39 -2.17
C ARG A 108 3.73 6.31 -2.10
N HIS A 109 3.15 5.19 -1.69
CA HIS A 109 1.71 5.14 -1.39
C HIS A 109 1.32 6.06 -0.22
N VAL A 110 2.16 6.19 0.83
CA VAL A 110 1.91 7.16 1.92
C VAL A 110 1.80 8.58 1.33
N GLN A 111 2.72 8.93 0.43
CA GLN A 111 2.70 10.22 -0.25
C GLN A 111 1.44 10.42 -1.11
N GLN A 112 1.00 9.39 -1.82
CA GLN A 112 -0.26 9.43 -2.59
C GLN A 112 -1.48 9.59 -1.68
N TYR A 113 -1.51 8.92 -0.51
CA TYR A 113 -2.53 9.16 0.52
C TYR A 113 -2.54 10.62 0.98
N GLU A 114 -1.38 11.21 1.23
CA GLU A 114 -1.25 12.62 1.61
C GLU A 114 -1.76 13.56 0.50
N GLN A 115 -1.47 13.26 -0.76
CA GLN A 115 -1.96 14.03 -1.91
C GLN A 115 -3.48 13.93 -2.08
N CYS A 116 -4.06 12.74 -1.91
CA CYS A 116 -5.51 12.54 -1.98
C CYS A 116 -6.25 13.18 -0.80
N GLY A 117 -5.55 13.45 0.32
CA GLY A 117 -6.08 14.16 1.48
C GLY A 117 -7.08 13.37 2.33
N SER A 118 -7.48 12.16 1.93
CA SER A 118 -8.32 11.26 2.72
C SER A 118 -8.16 9.81 2.29
N ILE A 119 -8.46 8.88 3.22
CA ILE A 119 -8.47 7.43 2.96
C ILE A 119 -9.45 7.11 1.83
N GLN A 120 -10.66 7.69 1.88
CA GLN A 120 -11.70 7.43 0.90
C GLN A 120 -11.29 7.87 -0.51
N GLN A 121 -10.69 9.06 -0.65
CA GLN A 121 -10.29 9.56 -1.96
C GLN A 121 -9.13 8.73 -2.54
N PHE A 122 -8.15 8.35 -1.72
CA PHE A 122 -7.08 7.46 -2.17
C PHE A 122 -7.63 6.11 -2.63
N LEU A 123 -8.47 5.46 -1.82
CA LEU A 123 -9.02 4.14 -2.16
C LEU A 123 -9.91 4.20 -3.41
N LEU A 124 -10.71 5.27 -3.56
CA LEU A 124 -11.51 5.48 -4.76
C LEU A 124 -10.62 5.54 -6.00
N GLU A 125 -9.58 6.36 -5.96
CA GLU A 125 -8.64 6.52 -7.07
C GLU A 125 -7.89 5.21 -7.37
N TYR A 126 -7.27 4.62 -6.34
CA TYR A 126 -6.49 3.39 -6.46
C TYR A 126 -7.32 2.22 -6.99
N ILE A 127 -8.46 1.91 -6.39
CA ILE A 127 -9.30 0.77 -6.79
C ILE A 127 -9.85 1.00 -8.20
N THR A 128 -10.24 2.23 -8.55
CA THR A 128 -10.72 2.56 -9.90
C THR A 128 -9.62 2.35 -10.94
N GLN A 129 -8.40 2.80 -10.65
CA GLN A 129 -7.24 2.60 -11.53
C GLN A 129 -6.94 1.11 -11.74
N VAL A 130 -6.93 0.32 -10.67
CA VAL A 130 -6.73 -1.14 -10.73
C VAL A 130 -7.84 -1.82 -11.51
N MET A 131 -9.10 -1.44 -11.31
CA MET A 131 -10.23 -2.01 -12.05
C MET A 131 -10.17 -1.70 -13.55
N HIS A 132 -9.65 -0.54 -13.94
CA HIS A 132 -9.56 -0.13 -15.34
C HIS A 132 -8.32 -0.64 -16.06
N SER A 133 -7.16 -0.65 -15.39
CA SER A 133 -5.85 -0.90 -16.03
C SER A 133 -5.19 -2.21 -15.59
N GLY A 134 -5.73 -2.88 -14.57
CA GLY A 134 -5.08 -3.96 -13.85
C GLY A 134 -4.02 -3.44 -12.86
N TYR A 135 -3.67 -4.25 -11.87
CA TYR A 135 -2.75 -3.89 -10.79
C TYR A 135 -1.42 -3.33 -11.33
N LEU A 136 -0.70 -4.10 -12.16
CA LEU A 136 0.62 -3.71 -12.65
C LEU A 136 0.62 -2.41 -13.46
N ASN A 137 -0.48 -2.05 -14.13
CA ASN A 137 -0.57 -0.86 -14.96
C ASN A 137 -1.38 0.27 -14.32
N ALA A 138 -1.80 0.12 -13.06
CA ALA A 138 -2.47 1.19 -12.35
C ALA A 138 -1.50 2.38 -12.22
N PRO A 139 -1.90 3.62 -12.57
CA PRO A 139 -1.04 4.79 -12.47
C PRO A 139 -0.33 4.96 -11.11
N PHE A 140 -1.00 4.68 -9.99
CA PHE A 140 -0.40 4.74 -8.66
C PHE A 140 0.68 3.68 -8.43
N GLU A 141 0.52 2.49 -9.01
CA GLU A 141 1.52 1.42 -8.95
C GLU A 141 2.73 1.72 -9.86
N ILE A 142 2.49 2.30 -11.04
CA ILE A 142 3.57 2.78 -11.92
C ILE A 142 4.37 3.87 -11.20
N ASP A 143 3.69 4.84 -10.61
CA ASP A 143 4.32 5.93 -9.86
C ASP A 143 5.09 5.39 -8.63
N ALA A 144 4.53 4.45 -7.87
CA ALA A 144 5.23 3.78 -6.78
C ALA A 144 6.52 3.09 -7.25
N ARG A 145 6.44 2.30 -8.34
CA ARG A 145 7.60 1.61 -8.94
C ARG A 145 8.64 2.55 -9.55
N ASP A 146 8.25 3.73 -10.02
CA ASP A 146 9.18 4.74 -10.53
C ASP A 146 9.94 5.46 -9.40
N HIS A 147 9.42 5.42 -8.17
CA HIS A 147 10.07 5.97 -6.97
C HIS A 147 10.79 4.90 -6.14
N GLU A 148 10.85 3.66 -6.62
CA GLU A 148 11.61 2.59 -5.98
C GLU A 148 13.10 2.85 -5.98
N PHE A 149 13.70 2.73 -4.80
CA PHE A 149 15.12 2.78 -4.59
C PHE A 149 15.74 1.45 -5.00
N ASP A 150 16.99 1.50 -5.45
CA ASP A 150 17.73 0.32 -5.91
C ASP A 150 16.99 -0.44 -7.01
N ARG A 151 16.29 0.29 -7.90
CA ARG A 151 15.70 -0.24 -9.13
C ARG A 151 16.80 -1.03 -9.84
N LEU A 152 16.68 -2.36 -9.81
CA LEU A 152 17.75 -3.27 -10.18
C LEU A 152 18.33 -2.91 -11.54
N THR A 153 19.58 -2.44 -11.58
CA THR A 153 20.47 -2.89 -12.64
C THR A 153 20.85 -4.34 -12.31
N PRO A 154 20.87 -5.27 -13.29
CA PRO A 154 20.76 -6.72 -13.07
C PRO A 154 21.86 -7.43 -12.26
N ALA A 155 22.76 -6.74 -11.57
CA ALA A 155 23.90 -7.35 -10.89
C ALA A 155 24.16 -6.68 -9.53
N SER A 156 23.51 -7.14 -8.45
CA SER A 156 24.09 -7.30 -7.09
C SER A 156 23.10 -7.13 -5.92
N THR A 157 22.04 -7.94 -5.82
CA THR A 157 21.19 -7.93 -4.61
C THR A 157 20.54 -9.29 -4.31
N PRO A 158 20.20 -9.60 -3.05
CA PRO A 158 19.56 -10.85 -2.67
C PRO A 158 18.20 -11.05 -3.36
N VAL A 159 17.88 -12.31 -3.66
CA VAL A 159 16.71 -12.73 -4.46
C VAL A 159 15.36 -12.28 -3.89
N SER A 160 15.27 -11.99 -2.59
CA SER A 160 14.01 -11.69 -1.89
C SER A 160 13.32 -10.39 -2.29
N CYS A 161 14.00 -9.45 -2.98
CA CYS A 161 13.41 -8.17 -3.39
C CYS A 161 13.15 -8.05 -4.89
N HIS A 162 13.12 -9.15 -5.65
CA HIS A 162 13.12 -9.08 -7.12
C HIS A 162 11.74 -8.88 -7.75
N ASN A 163 10.65 -9.40 -7.20
CA ASN A 163 9.33 -9.34 -7.85
C ASN A 163 8.21 -9.04 -6.85
N PHE A 164 7.74 -7.80 -6.91
CA PHE A 164 6.42 -7.32 -6.50
C PHE A 164 6.12 -6.12 -7.41
#